data_AF-A0A5K0Y663-F1
#
_entry.id   AF-A0A5K0Y663-F1
#
_cell.length_a   1.000
_cell.length_b   1.000
_cell.length_c   1.000
_cell.angle_alpha   90.00
_cell.angle_beta   90.00
_cell.angle_gamma   90.00
#
_symmetry.space_group_name_H-M   'P 1'
#
loop_
_entity.id
_entity.type
_entity.pdbx_description
1 polymer ?
#
loop_
_entity_poly.entity_id
_entity_poly.type
_entity_poly.pdbx_seq_one_letter_code
_entity_poly.pdbx_strand_id
1 'polypeptide(L)'
;MSSLFSTLTNDALPTGFSNATVGEGSDTVYGLVQCRGDVDEQDCKVSIYNSTVQVVKYCPNTMDAIVWYENCQLRYSNTNFFGRLNTADSGNWYLINDK
;
A
#
# COMPACT_ATOMS: atom_id res chain seq x y z
N MET A 1 -3.10 -3.19 11.02
CA MET A 1 -2.47 -2.30 10.02
C MET A 1 -0.97 -2.09 10.28
N SER A 2 -0.52 -1.73 11.49
CA SER A 2 0.91 -1.46 11.74
C SER A 2 1.85 -2.64 11.43
N SER A 3 1.45 -3.88 11.75
CA SER A 3 2.22 -5.08 11.40
C SER A 3 2.32 -5.28 9.87
N LEU A 4 1.22 -5.08 9.13
CA LEU A 4 1.21 -5.17 7.66
C LEU A 4 2.20 -4.16 7.05
N PHE A 5 2.12 -2.89 7.44
CA PHE A 5 2.96 -1.84 6.89
C PHE A 5 4.43 -2.05 7.22
N SER A 6 4.76 -2.53 8.42
CA SER A 6 6.14 -2.87 8.77
C SER A 6 6.69 -4.02 7.92
N THR A 7 5.91 -5.08 7.70
CA THR A 7 6.31 -6.21 6.83
C THR A 7 6.54 -5.75 5.41
N LEU A 8 5.57 -5.02 4.83
CA LEU A 8 5.67 -4.49 3.47
C LEU A 8 6.88 -3.57 3.30
N THR A 9 7.16 -2.70 4.27
CA THR A 9 8.29 -1.77 4.19
C THR A 9 9.62 -2.51 4.19
N ASN A 10 9.80 -3.51 5.06
CA ASN A 10 11.06 -4.24 5.17
C ASN A 10 11.33 -5.13 3.95
N ASP A 11 10.29 -5.82 3.47
CA ASP A 11 10.44 -6.84 2.43
C ASP A 11 10.51 -6.22 1.03
N ALA A 12 10.04 -4.98 0.85
CA ALA A 12 10.07 -4.29 -0.44
C ALA A 12 11.45 -3.71 -0.79
N LEU A 13 12.29 -3.38 0.20
CA LEU A 13 13.56 -2.67 -0.05
C LEU A 13 14.48 -3.33 -1.09
N PRO A 14 14.65 -4.67 -1.11
CA PRO A 14 15.57 -5.29 -2.06
C PRO A 14 15.12 -5.24 -3.53
N THR A 15 13.81 -5.11 -3.79
CA THR A 15 13.24 -5.25 -5.15
C THR A 15 12.29 -4.14 -5.57
N GLY A 16 11.95 -3.22 -4.65
CA GLY A 16 10.87 -2.25 -4.82
C GLY A 16 9.47 -2.87 -4.75
N PHE A 17 9.32 -4.14 -4.38
CA PHE A 17 8.01 -4.80 -4.35
C PHE A 17 7.88 -5.75 -3.17
N SER A 18 6.73 -5.74 -2.50
CA SER A 18 6.37 -6.77 -1.53
C SER A 18 4.85 -6.91 -1.45
N ASN A 19 4.40 -8.11 -1.10
CA ASN A 19 3.05 -8.36 -0.64
C ASN A 19 3.08 -9.13 0.68
N ALA A 20 2.05 -8.93 1.50
CA ALA A 20 1.92 -9.55 2.79
C ALA A 20 0.45 -9.80 3.12
N THR A 21 0.21 -10.86 3.89
CA THR A 21 -1.10 -11.18 4.46
C THR A 21 -0.93 -11.23 5.97
N VAL A 22 -1.78 -10.50 6.70
CA VAL A 22 -1.78 -10.50 8.17
C VAL A 22 -3.18 -10.71 8.72
N GLY A 23 -3.29 -11.20 9.95
CA GLY A 23 -4.58 -11.45 10.59
C GLY A 23 -5.22 -12.79 10.18
N GLU A 24 -6.29 -13.16 10.87
CA GLU A 24 -6.98 -14.45 10.72
C GLU A 24 -8.50 -14.26 10.57
N GLY A 25 -9.14 -15.12 9.79
CA GLY A 25 -10.60 -15.12 9.61
C GLY A 25 -11.12 -13.80 9.03
N SER A 26 -12.05 -13.15 9.74
CA SER A 26 -12.63 -11.86 9.33
C SER A 26 -11.65 -10.69 9.43
N ASP A 27 -10.54 -10.86 10.14
CA ASP A 27 -9.53 -9.82 10.36
C ASP A 27 -8.34 -9.94 9.39
N THR A 28 -8.41 -10.87 8.42
CA THR A 28 -7.38 -11.04 7.40
C THR A 28 -7.33 -9.80 6.48
N VAL A 29 -6.12 -9.25 6.33
CA VAL A 29 -5.82 -8.13 5.45
C VAL A 29 -4.70 -8.51 4.50
N TYR A 30 -4.93 -8.30 3.21
CA TYR A 30 -3.97 -8.44 2.13
C TYR A 30 -3.39 -7.07 1.83
N GLY A 31 -2.06 -6.95 1.75
CA GLY A 31 -1.38 -5.71 1.41
C GLY A 31 -0.28 -5.89 0.39
N LEU A 32 -0.01 -4.84 -0.36
CA LEU A 32 1.03 -4.78 -1.39
C LEU A 32 1.61 -3.37 -1.46
N VAL A 33 2.92 -3.29 -1.63
CA VAL A 33 3.62 -2.07 -2.02
C VAL A 33 4.41 -2.29 -3.29
N GLN A 34 4.47 -1.26 -4.13
CA GLN A 34 5.27 -1.24 -5.33
C GLN A 34 5.89 0.13 -5.51
N CYS A 35 7.21 0.20 -5.45
CA CYS A 35 7.99 1.37 -5.82
C CYS A 35 8.14 1.47 -7.34
N ARG A 36 8.45 2.69 -7.80
CA ARG A 36 8.82 2.93 -9.20
C ARG A 36 10.12 2.18 -9.51
N GLY A 37 10.26 1.67 -10.74
CA GLY A 37 11.41 0.83 -11.11
C GLY A 37 12.74 1.60 -11.26
N ASP A 38 12.69 2.92 -11.24
CA ASP A 38 13.81 3.86 -11.46
C ASP A 38 14.23 4.63 -10.19
N VAL A 39 13.62 4.36 -9.04
CA VAL A 39 14.01 4.99 -7.75
C VAL A 39 14.97 4.12 -6.97
N ASP A 40 15.82 4.74 -6.16
CA ASP A 40 16.72 4.01 -5.26
C ASP A 40 15.99 3.46 -4.02
N GLU A 41 16.68 2.62 -3.25
CA GLU A 41 16.13 1.97 -2.05
C GLU A 41 15.67 3.00 -1.01
N GLN A 42 16.39 4.12 -0.87
CA GLN A 42 16.10 5.13 0.13
C GLN A 42 14.84 5.93 -0.23
N ASP A 43 14.70 6.33 -1.49
CA ASP A 43 13.51 6.99 -2.01
C ASP A 43 12.29 6.08 -1.96
N CYS A 44 12.46 4.79 -2.29
CA CYS A 44 11.42 3.77 -2.14
C CYS A 44 10.95 3.66 -0.68
N LYS A 45 11.88 3.57 0.28
CA LYS A 45 11.58 3.50 1.70
C LYS A 45 10.82 4.72 2.21
N VAL A 46 11.26 5.92 1.84
CA VAL A 46 10.59 7.18 2.21
C VAL A 46 9.18 7.24 1.64
N SER A 47 9.02 6.85 0.37
CA SER A 47 7.71 6.82 -0.28
C SER A 47 6.74 5.85 0.38
N ILE A 48 7.19 4.63 0.69
CA ILE A 48 6.37 3.64 1.41
C ILE A 48 5.96 4.21 2.78
N TYR A 49 6.90 4.77 3.54
CA TYR A 49 6.59 5.38 4.83
C TYR A 49 5.52 6.48 4.71
N ASN A 50 5.70 7.43 3.80
CA ASN A 50 4.74 8.52 3.58
C ASN A 50 3.37 7.99 3.17
N SER A 51 3.30 6.99 2.28
CA SER A 51 2.03 6.38 1.86
C SER A 51 1.28 5.74 3.05
N THR A 52 2.00 5.10 3.97
CA THR A 52 1.39 4.47 5.16
C THR A 52 0.86 5.51 6.15
N VAL A 53 1.55 6.63 6.32
CA VAL A 53 1.08 7.75 7.15
C VAL A 53 -0.18 8.38 6.53
N GLN A 54 -0.16 8.63 5.23
CA GLN A 54 -1.29 9.28 4.55
C GLN A 54 -2.52 8.39 4.52
N VAL A 55 -2.38 7.09 4.27
CA VAL A 55 -3.56 6.21 4.21
C VAL A 55 -4.28 6.11 5.56
N VAL A 56 -3.54 6.11 6.68
CA VAL A 56 -4.15 6.14 8.01
C VAL A 56 -4.90 7.44 8.27
N LYS A 57 -4.38 8.56 7.76
CA LYS A 57 -5.01 9.88 7.91
C LYS A 57 -6.30 10.02 7.08
N TYR A 58 -6.29 9.57 5.83
CA TYR A 58 -7.40 9.78 4.89
C TYR A 58 -8.40 8.62 4.83
N CYS A 59 -7.99 7.41 5.24
CA CYS A 59 -8.82 6.21 5.25
C CYS A 59 -8.85 5.53 6.65
N PRO A 60 -9.17 6.27 7.74
CA PRO A 60 -8.96 5.80 9.11
C PRO A 60 -9.75 4.55 9.51
N ASN A 61 -10.88 4.27 8.84
CA ASN A 61 -11.79 3.16 9.15
C ASN A 61 -12.08 2.28 7.93
N THR A 62 -11.24 2.33 6.90
CA THR A 62 -11.47 1.59 5.67
C THR A 62 -10.46 0.46 5.56
N MET A 63 -10.96 -0.76 5.33
CA MET A 63 -10.14 -1.95 5.15
C MET A 63 -9.79 -2.23 3.69
N ASP A 64 -10.19 -1.35 2.76
CA ASP A 64 -9.85 -1.39 1.34
C ASP A 64 -9.45 0.02 0.86
N ALA A 65 -8.19 0.20 0.49
CA ALA A 65 -7.66 1.48 0.04
C ALA A 65 -6.48 1.30 -0.91
N ILE A 66 -6.34 2.27 -1.82
CA ILE A 66 -5.19 2.42 -2.70
C ILE A 66 -4.65 3.84 -2.51
N VAL A 67 -3.35 3.97 -2.24
CA VAL A 67 -2.65 5.24 -2.20
C VAL A 67 -1.56 5.22 -3.25
N TRP A 68 -1.56 6.25 -4.09
CA TRP A 68 -0.53 6.52 -5.07
C TRP A 68 0.29 7.70 -4.57
N TYR A 69 1.58 7.45 -4.36
CA TYR A 69 2.58 8.47 -4.10
C TYR A 69 3.53 8.54 -5.30
N GLU A 70 4.34 9.60 -5.39
CA GLU A 70 5.19 9.84 -6.58
C GLU A 70 6.10 8.64 -6.90
N ASN A 71 6.64 7.99 -5.86
CA ASN A 71 7.64 6.94 -5.98
C ASN A 71 7.11 5.56 -5.58
N CYS A 72 5.87 5.43 -5.09
CA CYS A 72 5.29 4.12 -4.78
C CYS A 72 3.75 4.09 -4.78
N GLN A 73 3.21 2.90 -4.94
CA GLN A 73 1.83 2.55 -4.66
C GLN A 73 1.75 1.70 -3.39
N LEU A 74 0.78 1.99 -2.52
CA LEU A 74 0.36 1.13 -1.41
C LEU A 74 -1.09 0.72 -1.64
N ARG A 75 -1.38 -0.58 -1.55
CA ARG A 75 -2.75 -1.10 -1.57
C ARG A 75 -2.96 -2.08 -0.44
N TYR A 76 -4.10 -2.02 0.22
CA TYR A 76 -4.56 -3.09 1.10
C TYR A 76 -6.06 -3.31 0.95
N SER A 77 -6.51 -4.53 1.21
CA SER A 77 -7.92 -4.92 1.19
C SER A 77 -8.16 -6.08 2.16
N ASN A 78 -9.38 -6.21 2.68
CA ASN A 78 -9.84 -7.45 3.33
C ASN A 78 -10.23 -8.54 2.31
N THR A 79 -10.18 -8.22 1.02
CA THR A 79 -10.39 -9.18 -0.09
C THR A 79 -9.07 -9.45 -0.80
N ASN A 80 -8.76 -10.72 -1.07
CA ASN A 80 -7.53 -11.06 -1.80
C ASN A 80 -7.57 -10.52 -3.24
N PHE A 81 -6.70 -9.57 -3.55
CA PHE A 81 -6.58 -8.93 -4.86
C PHE A 81 -5.31 -9.31 -5.63
N PHE A 82 -4.42 -10.12 -5.05
CA PHE A 82 -3.12 -10.42 -5.68
C PHE A 82 -3.31 -11.13 -7.02
N GLY A 83 -2.65 -10.61 -8.07
CA GLY A 83 -2.73 -11.16 -9.42
C GLY A 83 -4.12 -11.07 -10.08
N ARG A 84 -5.07 -10.32 -9.48
CA ARG A 84 -6.41 -10.15 -10.03
C ARG A 84 -6.54 -8.82 -10.74
N LEU A 85 -6.88 -8.89 -12.03
CA LEU A 85 -7.15 -7.71 -12.83
C LEU A 85 -8.43 -7.01 -12.33
N ASN A 86 -8.33 -5.74 -11.98
CA ASN A 86 -9.46 -4.87 -11.70
C ASN A 86 -9.51 -3.74 -12.73
N THR A 87 -10.40 -3.83 -13.71
CA THR A 87 -10.64 -2.77 -14.71
C THR A 87 -11.85 -1.90 -14.40
N ALA A 88 -12.64 -2.28 -13.39
CA ALA A 88 -13.90 -1.64 -13.05
C ALA A 88 -13.78 -0.79 -11.78
N ASP A 89 -12.56 -0.32 -11.45
CA ASP A 89 -12.29 0.32 -10.18
C ASP A 89 -13.10 1.62 -10.03
N SER A 90 -14.23 1.51 -9.33
CA SER A 90 -15.23 2.56 -9.16
C SER A 90 -15.13 3.24 -7.79
N GLY A 91 -13.95 3.19 -7.18
CA GLY A 91 -13.68 3.84 -5.90
C GLY A 91 -13.76 5.37 -5.99
N ASN A 92 -13.96 6.01 -4.84
CA ASN A 92 -13.84 7.47 -4.74
C ASN A 92 -12.35 7.85 -4.75
N TRP A 93 -11.94 8.64 -5.74
CA TRP A 93 -10.57 9.12 -5.88
C TRP A 93 -10.40 10.46 -5.17
N TYR A 94 -9.39 10.57 -4.31
CA TYR A 94 -9.03 11.82 -3.66
C TYR A 94 -7.61 12.21 -4.07
N LEU A 95 -7.49 13.35 -4.75
CA LEU A 95 -6.20 13.97 -5.04
C LEU A 95 -5.77 14.75 -3.79
N ILE A 96 -4.78 14.20 -3.08
CA ILE A 96 -4.18 14.86 -1.93
C ILE A 96 -3.03 15.71 -2.49
N ASN A 97 -3.18 17.04 -2.46
CA ASN A 97 -2.13 17.97 -2.85
C ASN A 97 -1.08 18.08 -1.71
N ASP A 98 -0.33 17.02 -1.49
CA ASP A 98 0.86 17.08 -0.65
C ASP A 98 1.98 17.73 -1.49
N LYS A 99 2.12 19.05 -1.37
CA LYS A 99 3.25 19.81 -1.93
C LYS A 99 4.56 19.37 -1.30
#